data_AF-A0A8R1HI52-F1
#
_entry.id   AF-A0A8R1HI52-F1
#
_cell.length_a   1.000
_cell.length_b   1.000
_cell.length_c   1.000
_cell.angle_alpha   90.00
_cell.angle_beta   90.00
_cell.angle_gamma   90.00
#
_symmetry.space_group_name_H-M   'P 1'
#
loop_
_entity.id
_entity.type
_entity.pdbx_description
1 polymer ?
#
loop_
_entity_poly.entity_id
_entity_poly.type
_entity_poly.pdbx_seq_one_letter_code
_entity_poly.pdbx_strand_id
1 'polypeptide(L)'
;MKRTQMDTLFSVLAWKMLPFELLFQVASVKKYTRVVTMHEFTKKIMHTVWPQEKRKAFCWTPRKAIYDNNAEAGCHAKEGNPFGPYWDNVGVNFVGDEFFGDIPGGFDTNQLGSRKRWLEKFSVEEYPVLAFSSAPSAFPSRAKVWNIQKYLRWSSRITEQAKKFISENLQRPFVAVHLRNDGDWARVCEHIDSERNKPLFASEQCLGEGHHLGKLTAEMCLPTKQQILDQIVEQVGLIGAKSVFVASDKDHMIDEINEALMPYEIEARRQTPDDLYTSLAIMGRADRFLGNCVSTFSHIVKRERDHSSQIAKPSAFFGVHVAKKHIEL
;
A
#
# COMPACT_ATOMS: atom_id res chain seq x y z
N MET A 1 15.78 51.35 9.18
CA MET A 1 14.88 50.98 8.06
C MET A 1 15.69 50.20 7.03
N LYS A 2 15.55 48.86 7.04
CA LYS A 2 16.01 47.84 6.06
C LYS A 2 16.04 46.48 6.78
N ARG A 3 14.90 45.82 6.81
CA ARG A 3 14.73 44.41 7.20
C ARG A 3 13.95 43.81 6.03
N THR A 4 14.66 43.23 5.07
CA THR A 4 14.11 42.80 3.78
C THR A 4 14.67 41.44 3.42
N GLN A 5 13.76 40.53 3.07
CA GLN A 5 14.02 39.31 2.29
C GLN A 5 14.99 38.29 2.91
N MET A 6 14.55 37.62 3.98
CA MET A 6 15.09 36.28 4.32
C MET A 6 14.05 35.27 4.85
N ASP A 7 12.75 35.60 4.83
CA ASP A 7 11.67 34.77 5.40
C ASP A 7 10.76 34.09 4.34
N THR A 8 11.24 33.90 3.10
CA THR A 8 10.43 33.32 1.99
C THR A 8 11.19 32.27 1.19
N LEU A 9 11.74 31.24 1.86
CA LEU A 9 12.24 30.04 1.17
C LEU A 9 12.11 28.72 1.97
N PHE A 10 11.26 28.67 3.00
CA PHE A 10 10.73 27.40 3.51
C PHE A 10 9.42 27.07 2.81
N SER A 11 9.50 26.56 1.56
CA SER A 11 8.39 25.79 1.01
C SER A 11 8.29 24.49 1.81
N VAL A 12 7.46 24.50 2.85
CA VAL A 12 7.00 23.26 3.49
C VAL A 12 6.49 22.36 2.36
N LEU A 13 7.05 21.16 2.23
CA LEU A 13 6.52 20.12 1.36
C LEU A 13 5.05 19.91 1.76
N ALA A 14 4.13 20.48 0.98
CA ALA A 14 2.72 20.48 1.31
C ALA A 14 2.17 19.07 1.13
N TRP A 15 2.06 18.33 2.24
CA TRP A 15 1.60 16.94 2.27
C TRP A 15 0.21 16.84 1.66
N LYS A 16 0.15 16.32 0.43
CA LYS A 16 -1.06 16.34 -0.39
C LYS A 16 -1.99 15.22 0.02
N MET A 17 -2.99 15.54 0.85
CA MET A 17 -4.10 14.62 1.12
C MET A 17 -4.89 14.39 -0.18
N LEU A 18 -5.02 13.12 -0.57
CA LEU A 18 -5.75 12.73 -1.78
C LEU A 18 -7.11 12.13 -1.39
N PRO A 19 -8.24 12.71 -1.85
CA PRO A 19 -9.55 12.10 -1.70
C PRO A 19 -9.59 10.70 -2.31
N PHE A 20 -10.23 9.76 -1.60
CA PHE A 20 -10.33 8.36 -2.00
C PHE A 20 -10.88 8.21 -3.43
N GLU A 21 -11.88 9.02 -3.76
CA GLU A 21 -12.57 9.06 -5.06
C GLU A 21 -11.68 9.50 -6.25
N LEU A 22 -10.53 10.15 -6.02
CA LEU A 22 -9.56 10.42 -7.09
C LEU A 22 -8.79 9.17 -7.52
N LEU A 23 -8.69 8.19 -6.61
CA LEU A 23 -7.90 6.97 -6.76
C LEU A 23 -8.79 5.76 -7.07
N PHE A 24 -9.93 5.63 -6.39
CA PHE A 24 -10.77 4.44 -6.41
C PHE A 24 -12.28 4.76 -6.53
N GLN A 25 -13.04 3.81 -7.06
CA GLN A 25 -14.48 3.94 -7.24
C GLN A 25 -15.23 3.70 -5.92
N VAL A 26 -15.84 4.74 -5.35
CA VAL A 26 -16.68 4.66 -4.14
C VAL A 26 -17.80 3.61 -4.29
N ALA A 27 -18.44 3.54 -5.46
CA ALA A 27 -19.48 2.56 -5.77
C ALA A 27 -19.00 1.10 -5.76
N SER A 28 -17.69 0.86 -5.92
CA SER A 28 -17.10 -0.48 -5.82
C SER A 28 -16.91 -0.89 -4.36
N VAL A 29 -16.42 0.02 -3.50
CA VAL A 29 -16.27 -0.24 -2.05
C VAL A 29 -17.61 -0.35 -1.34
N LYS A 30 -18.64 0.41 -1.78
CA LYS A 30 -20.02 0.29 -1.27
C LYS A 30 -20.62 -1.12 -1.41
N LYS A 31 -20.04 -2.00 -2.24
CA LYS A 31 -20.44 -3.43 -2.36
C LYS A 31 -19.89 -4.33 -1.25
N TYR A 32 -18.90 -3.87 -0.50
CA TYR A 32 -18.34 -4.59 0.65
C TYR A 32 -18.99 -4.16 1.96
N THR A 33 -19.08 -2.85 2.19
CA THR A 33 -19.64 -2.27 3.41
C THR A 33 -20.17 -0.86 3.15
N ARG A 34 -20.95 -0.32 4.11
CA ARG A 34 -21.44 1.06 4.04
C ARG A 34 -20.27 2.03 4.18
N VAL A 35 -20.13 2.94 3.23
CA VAL A 35 -19.11 4.01 3.22
C VAL A 35 -19.70 5.32 2.71
N VAL A 36 -19.14 6.44 3.18
CA VAL A 36 -19.38 7.81 2.69
C VAL A 36 -18.02 8.41 2.29
N THR A 37 -18.00 9.44 1.44
CA THR A 37 -16.71 10.13 1.17
C THR A 37 -16.34 11.06 2.31
N MET A 38 -15.07 11.44 2.43
CA MET A 38 -14.65 12.44 3.42
C MET A 38 -15.33 13.80 3.17
N HIS A 39 -15.60 14.13 1.91
CA HIS A 39 -16.37 15.33 1.55
C HIS A 39 -17.82 15.25 2.04
N GLU A 40 -18.49 14.11 1.84
CA GLU A 40 -19.85 13.87 2.34
C GLU A 40 -19.91 13.91 3.87
N PHE A 41 -18.96 13.24 4.55
CA PHE A 41 -18.86 13.25 6.00
C PHE A 41 -18.67 14.67 6.55
N THR A 42 -17.64 15.37 6.10
CA THR A 42 -17.32 16.72 6.61
C THR A 42 -18.40 17.75 6.30
N LYS A 43 -19.04 17.71 5.11
CA LYS A 43 -20.03 18.71 4.71
C LYS A 43 -21.47 18.43 5.17
N LYS A 44 -21.86 17.17 5.37
CA LYS A 44 -23.27 16.80 5.60
C LYS A 44 -23.54 16.06 6.92
N ILE A 45 -22.53 15.39 7.50
CA ILE A 45 -22.72 14.52 8.66
C ILE A 45 -22.08 15.14 9.90
N MET A 46 -20.80 15.54 9.80
CA MET A 46 -19.94 15.90 10.91
C MET A 46 -20.52 17.03 11.78
N HIS A 47 -21.06 18.10 11.21
CA HIS A 47 -21.53 19.24 11.99
C HIS A 47 -22.77 18.94 12.86
N THR A 48 -23.59 17.95 12.48
CA THR A 48 -24.82 17.58 13.21
C THR A 48 -24.59 16.40 14.14
N VAL A 49 -23.80 15.43 13.70
CA VAL A 49 -23.59 14.14 14.39
C VAL A 49 -22.33 14.16 15.28
N TRP A 50 -21.33 14.97 14.93
CA TRP A 50 -20.02 15.01 15.60
C TRP A 50 -19.49 16.46 15.78
N PRO A 51 -20.23 17.27 16.57
CA PRO A 51 -19.85 18.66 16.85
C PRO A 51 -18.54 18.73 17.66
N GLN A 52 -17.91 19.90 17.71
CA GLN A 52 -16.51 20.06 18.15
C GLN A 52 -16.25 19.53 19.57
N GLU A 53 -17.18 19.77 20.48
CA GLU A 53 -17.17 19.35 21.88
C GLU A 53 -17.35 17.83 22.09
N LYS A 54 -17.65 17.05 21.05
CA LYS A 54 -17.74 15.58 21.08
C LYS A 54 -16.58 14.87 20.36
N ARG A 55 -15.56 15.61 19.91
CA ARG A 55 -14.46 15.05 19.11
C ARG A 55 -13.42 14.37 20.01
N LYS A 56 -13.67 13.11 20.36
CA LYS A 56 -12.68 12.26 21.04
C LYS A 56 -11.83 11.47 20.03
N ALA A 57 -10.53 11.34 20.28
CA ALA A 57 -9.65 10.48 19.49
C ALA A 57 -9.54 9.08 20.08
N PHE A 58 -9.38 8.06 19.25
CA PHE A 58 -9.31 6.66 19.66
C PHE A 58 -7.91 6.07 19.46
N CYS A 59 -7.33 5.50 20.50
CA CYS A 59 -6.07 4.77 20.45
C CYS A 59 -6.02 3.58 21.42
N TRP A 60 -4.94 2.81 21.39
CA TRP A 60 -4.84 1.57 22.19
C TRP A 60 -4.77 1.86 23.69
N THR A 61 -3.90 2.78 24.10
CA THR A 61 -3.55 3.12 25.49
C THR A 61 -2.98 4.54 25.50
N PRO A 62 -3.00 5.28 26.64
CA PRO A 62 -2.24 6.52 26.76
C PRO A 62 -0.77 6.29 26.44
N ARG A 63 -0.17 7.19 25.66
CA ARG A 63 1.28 7.26 25.40
C ARG A 63 1.78 8.63 25.84
N LYS A 64 3.08 8.75 26.14
CA LYS A 64 3.71 10.06 26.33
C LYS A 64 3.88 10.75 24.97
N ALA A 65 3.73 12.07 24.92
CA ALA A 65 4.17 12.88 23.79
C ALA A 65 5.70 12.81 23.60
N ILE A 66 6.11 12.91 22.34
CA ILE A 66 7.50 12.87 21.88
C ILE A 66 8.03 14.30 21.71
N TYR A 67 7.21 15.23 21.21
CA TYR A 67 7.63 16.60 20.89
C TYR A 67 7.27 17.62 21.98
N ASP A 68 6.39 17.26 22.93
CA ASP A 68 6.09 18.07 24.12
C ASP A 68 6.25 17.21 25.37
N ASN A 69 7.28 17.48 26.18
CA ASN A 69 7.55 16.72 27.40
C ASN A 69 6.60 17.05 28.56
N ASN A 70 5.84 18.15 28.47
CA ASN A 70 4.94 18.63 29.52
C ASN A 70 3.48 18.25 29.26
N ALA A 71 3.14 17.73 28.08
CA ALA A 71 1.79 17.28 27.76
C ALA A 71 1.41 16.03 28.58
N GLU A 72 0.17 16.00 29.06
CA GLU A 72 -0.42 14.83 29.73
C GLU A 72 -0.47 13.62 28.79
N ALA A 73 -0.31 12.40 29.32
CA ALA A 73 -0.30 11.20 28.51
C ALA A 73 -1.68 10.93 27.86
N GLY A 74 -1.71 10.78 26.54
CA GLY A 74 -2.94 10.59 25.78
C GLY A 74 -2.68 9.88 24.44
N CYS A 75 -3.60 10.02 23.48
CA CYS A 75 -3.41 9.50 22.13
C CYS A 75 -2.49 10.40 21.29
N HIS A 76 -2.45 11.69 21.60
CA HIS A 76 -1.74 12.75 20.85
C HIS A 76 -1.99 12.65 19.34
N ALA A 77 -3.28 12.63 18.96
CA ALA A 77 -3.76 12.27 17.62
C ALA A 77 -3.29 13.17 16.47
N LYS A 78 -2.76 14.36 16.77
CA LYS A 78 -2.25 15.36 15.83
C LYS A 78 -0.74 15.62 15.97
N GLU A 79 -0.05 14.81 16.76
CA GLU A 79 1.38 14.98 17.00
C GLU A 79 2.22 14.53 15.79
N GLY A 80 3.05 15.42 15.27
CA GLY A 80 3.96 15.12 14.17
C GLY A 80 3.27 14.95 12.82
N ASN A 81 3.98 14.29 11.90
CA ASN A 81 3.61 14.17 10.49
C ASN A 81 3.47 12.68 10.12
N PRO A 82 2.43 12.25 9.37
CA PRO A 82 1.37 13.05 8.75
C PRO A 82 0.15 13.36 9.65
N PHE A 83 0.20 12.98 10.93
CA PHE A 83 -0.93 13.02 11.86
C PHE A 83 -1.62 14.39 11.96
N GLY A 84 -0.90 15.46 12.32
CA GLY A 84 -1.48 16.80 12.42
C GLY A 84 -2.13 17.29 11.12
N PRO A 85 -1.36 17.38 10.02
CA PRO A 85 -1.85 17.83 8.72
C PRO A 85 -3.07 17.05 8.17
N TYR A 86 -3.18 15.75 8.46
CA TYR A 86 -4.34 14.96 8.06
C TYR A 86 -5.64 15.47 8.71
N TRP A 87 -5.61 15.72 10.02
CA TRP A 87 -6.77 16.22 10.76
C TRP A 87 -7.05 17.71 10.52
N ASP A 88 -6.00 18.52 10.31
CA ASP A 88 -6.13 19.93 9.91
C ASP A 88 -6.86 20.07 8.57
N ASN A 89 -6.51 19.24 7.58
CA ASN A 89 -7.14 19.23 6.25
C ASN A 89 -8.66 18.96 6.28
N VAL A 90 -9.19 18.35 7.35
CA VAL A 90 -10.63 18.10 7.54
C VAL A 90 -11.26 18.97 8.64
N GLY A 91 -10.52 19.93 9.20
CA GLY A 91 -11.02 20.85 10.23
C GLY A 91 -11.33 20.17 11.57
N VAL A 92 -10.52 19.17 11.94
CA VAL A 92 -10.69 18.40 13.19
C VAL A 92 -9.61 18.77 14.21
N ASN A 93 -10.08 19.09 15.41
CA ASN A 93 -9.34 19.10 16.66
C ASN A 93 -10.07 18.16 17.62
N PHE A 94 -9.32 17.56 18.54
CA PHE A 94 -9.85 16.65 19.55
C PHE A 94 -9.89 17.31 20.91
N VAL A 95 -10.89 16.97 21.72
CA VAL A 95 -11.14 17.52 23.06
C VAL A 95 -11.00 16.47 24.17
N GLY A 96 -10.61 15.25 23.81
CA GLY A 96 -10.39 14.14 24.73
C GLY A 96 -9.99 12.87 23.98
N ASP A 97 -9.65 11.83 24.72
CA ASP A 97 -9.16 10.56 24.20
C ASP A 97 -9.99 9.39 24.74
N GLU A 98 -10.09 8.31 23.95
CA GLU A 98 -10.72 7.04 24.30
C GLU A 98 -9.79 5.87 24.01
N PHE A 99 -9.76 4.91 24.94
CA PHE A 99 -8.83 3.78 24.91
C PHE A 99 -9.54 2.45 24.70
N PHE A 100 -9.05 1.65 23.75
CA PHE A 100 -9.66 0.36 23.39
C PHE A 100 -8.78 -0.87 23.63
N GLY A 101 -7.58 -0.71 24.22
CA GLY A 101 -6.67 -1.81 24.50
C GLY A 101 -7.14 -2.80 25.57
N ASP A 102 -8.18 -2.46 26.32
CA ASP A 102 -8.90 -3.32 27.27
C ASP A 102 -9.94 -4.23 26.59
N ILE A 103 -10.26 -4.00 25.32
CA ILE A 103 -11.16 -4.84 24.54
C ILE A 103 -10.41 -6.11 24.11
N PRO A 104 -10.96 -7.33 24.30
CA PRO A 104 -10.34 -8.56 23.83
C PRO A 104 -10.00 -8.49 22.32
N GLY A 105 -8.71 -8.64 22.01
CA GLY A 105 -8.18 -8.52 20.64
C GLY A 105 -8.06 -7.10 20.07
N GLY A 106 -8.43 -6.07 20.84
CA GLY A 106 -8.47 -4.68 20.41
C GLY A 106 -9.36 -4.51 19.17
N PHE A 107 -8.74 -4.18 18.03
CA PHE A 107 -9.44 -4.05 16.74
C PHE A 107 -9.72 -5.39 16.03
N ASP A 108 -9.15 -6.53 16.47
CA ASP A 108 -9.39 -7.85 15.85
C ASP A 108 -10.72 -8.45 16.32
N THR A 109 -11.80 -7.90 15.76
CA THR A 109 -13.21 -8.23 16.05
C THR A 109 -13.61 -9.70 15.82
N ASN A 110 -12.70 -10.54 15.34
CA ASN A 110 -12.90 -11.99 15.24
C ASN A 110 -12.72 -12.72 16.60
N GLN A 111 -12.13 -12.08 17.61
CA GLN A 111 -12.05 -12.67 18.95
C GLN A 111 -13.42 -12.73 19.62
N LEU A 112 -13.70 -13.82 20.35
CA LEU A 112 -14.96 -14.04 21.04
C LEU A 112 -15.24 -12.90 22.02
N GLY A 113 -16.46 -12.36 21.99
CA GLY A 113 -16.87 -11.22 22.82
C GLY A 113 -16.39 -9.84 22.36
N SER A 114 -15.33 -9.74 21.53
CA SER A 114 -14.73 -8.47 21.09
C SER A 114 -15.75 -7.49 20.51
N ARG A 115 -16.55 -7.93 19.52
CA ARG A 115 -17.62 -7.10 18.89
C ARG A 115 -18.69 -6.65 19.88
N LYS A 116 -19.06 -7.52 20.83
CA LYS A 116 -20.05 -7.18 21.86
C LYS A 116 -19.48 -6.10 22.78
N ARG A 117 -18.22 -6.25 23.20
CA ARG A 117 -17.53 -5.29 24.05
C ARG A 117 -17.34 -3.91 23.39
N TRP A 118 -17.07 -3.85 22.08
CA TRP A 118 -17.07 -2.60 21.32
C TRP A 118 -18.42 -1.87 21.39
N LEU A 119 -19.53 -2.59 21.19
CA LEU A 119 -20.89 -2.02 21.24
C LEU A 119 -21.34 -1.63 22.66
N GLU A 120 -20.89 -2.37 23.68
CA GLU A 120 -21.15 -2.04 25.09
C GLU A 120 -20.36 -0.82 25.57
N LYS A 121 -19.08 -0.71 25.18
CA LYS A 121 -18.20 0.36 25.65
C LYS A 121 -18.42 1.67 24.89
N PHE A 122 -18.72 1.59 23.60
CA PHE A 122 -18.86 2.75 22.72
C PHE A 122 -20.21 2.71 22.00
N SER A 123 -21.26 3.09 22.73
CA SER A 123 -22.64 3.21 22.22
C SER A 123 -22.74 4.26 21.10
N VAL A 124 -23.73 4.13 20.22
CA VAL A 124 -23.88 5.03 19.06
C VAL A 124 -24.39 6.42 19.51
N GLU A 125 -25.12 6.46 20.61
CA GLU A 125 -25.72 7.66 21.20
C GLU A 125 -24.67 8.60 21.80
N GLU A 126 -23.63 8.02 22.44
CA GLU A 126 -22.53 8.77 23.05
C GLU A 126 -21.32 8.91 22.11
N TYR A 127 -21.01 7.86 21.34
CA TYR A 127 -19.87 7.77 20.42
C TYR A 127 -20.30 7.55 18.96
N PRO A 128 -21.04 8.50 18.34
CA PRO A 128 -21.54 8.34 16.97
C PRO A 128 -20.43 8.34 15.90
N VAL A 129 -19.20 8.72 16.26
CA VAL A 129 -18.00 8.64 15.42
C VAL A 129 -16.82 8.14 16.25
N LEU A 130 -16.24 7.01 15.83
CA LEU A 130 -15.00 6.47 16.38
C LEU A 130 -13.82 6.96 15.52
N ALA A 131 -13.12 7.99 15.97
CA ALA A 131 -12.07 8.67 15.20
C ALA A 131 -10.67 8.21 15.63
N PHE A 132 -10.08 7.28 14.87
CA PHE A 132 -8.80 6.64 15.22
C PHE A 132 -7.58 7.41 14.69
N SER A 133 -6.61 7.68 15.56
CA SER A 133 -5.34 8.38 15.20
C SER A 133 -4.47 7.58 14.22
N SER A 134 -4.55 6.25 14.30
CA SER A 134 -3.88 5.29 13.43
C SER A 134 -4.91 4.28 12.94
N ALA A 135 -4.74 3.72 11.73
CA ALA A 135 -5.69 2.77 11.17
C ALA A 135 -5.93 1.57 12.12
N PRO A 136 -7.18 1.26 12.51
CA PRO A 136 -7.50 0.15 13.43
C PRO A 136 -7.45 -1.19 12.70
N SER A 137 -6.25 -1.58 12.26
CA SER A 137 -6.00 -2.74 11.43
C SER A 137 -4.56 -3.23 11.59
N ALA A 138 -4.32 -4.52 11.37
CA ALA A 138 -2.97 -5.08 11.41
C ALA A 138 -2.12 -4.59 10.21
N PHE A 139 -0.87 -4.25 10.51
CA PHE A 139 0.21 -4.11 9.53
C PHE A 139 1.37 -5.06 9.94
N PRO A 140 1.82 -5.98 9.07
CA PRO A 140 1.26 -6.31 7.75
C PRO A 140 -0.21 -6.78 7.78
N SER A 141 -0.88 -6.65 6.63
CA SER A 141 -2.27 -7.12 6.48
C SER A 141 -2.31 -8.65 6.43
N ARG A 142 -3.10 -9.29 7.31
CA ARG A 142 -3.25 -10.76 7.33
C ARG A 142 -3.95 -11.31 6.07
N ALA A 143 -3.66 -12.56 5.70
CA ALA A 143 -4.24 -13.22 4.52
C ALA A 143 -5.78 -13.13 4.44
N LYS A 144 -6.48 -13.22 5.59
CA LYS A 144 -7.94 -13.13 5.70
C LYS A 144 -8.59 -11.87 5.12
N VAL A 145 -7.84 -10.78 4.90
CA VAL A 145 -8.35 -9.52 4.31
C VAL A 145 -7.85 -9.25 2.89
N TRP A 146 -6.98 -10.07 2.31
CA TRP A 146 -6.39 -9.79 0.99
C TRP A 146 -7.45 -9.76 -0.14
N ASN A 147 -8.47 -10.63 -0.02
CA ASN A 147 -9.59 -10.70 -0.95
C ASN A 147 -10.47 -9.43 -0.99
N ILE A 148 -10.35 -8.51 -0.02
CA ILE A 148 -11.06 -7.23 -0.01
C ILE A 148 -10.55 -6.30 -1.13
N GLN A 149 -9.33 -6.51 -1.66
CA GLN A 149 -8.77 -5.75 -2.78
C GLN A 149 -9.70 -5.74 -4.01
N LYS A 150 -10.54 -6.78 -4.22
CA LYS A 150 -11.52 -6.83 -5.32
C LYS A 150 -12.51 -5.66 -5.36
N TYR A 151 -12.72 -5.00 -4.23
CA TYR A 151 -13.58 -3.83 -4.10
C TYR A 151 -12.85 -2.51 -4.36
N LEU A 152 -11.51 -2.48 -4.33
CA LEU A 152 -10.67 -1.31 -4.65
C LEU A 152 -10.41 -1.23 -6.15
N ARG A 153 -11.43 -0.84 -6.92
CA ARG A 153 -11.31 -0.59 -8.36
C ARG A 153 -10.81 0.83 -8.62
N TRP A 154 -9.76 0.97 -9.43
CA TRP A 154 -9.21 2.26 -9.87
C TRP A 154 -10.29 3.20 -10.41
N SER A 155 -10.14 4.50 -10.17
CA SER A 155 -10.99 5.54 -10.74
C SER A 155 -10.99 5.48 -12.27
N SER A 156 -12.02 6.03 -12.91
CA SER A 156 -12.10 6.08 -14.38
C SER A 156 -10.87 6.77 -14.96
N ARG A 157 -10.44 7.90 -14.38
CA ARG A 157 -9.22 8.63 -14.75
C ARG A 157 -7.99 7.74 -14.80
N ILE A 158 -7.67 7.04 -13.70
CA ILE A 158 -6.48 6.16 -13.63
C ILE A 158 -6.63 4.96 -14.59
N THR A 159 -7.85 4.42 -14.72
CA THR A 159 -8.14 3.32 -15.64
C THR A 159 -7.88 3.71 -17.10
N GLU A 160 -8.33 4.88 -17.53
CA GLU A 160 -8.10 5.36 -18.90
C GLU A 160 -6.65 5.80 -19.12
N GLN A 161 -5.97 6.40 -18.12
CA GLN A 161 -4.53 6.69 -18.19
C GLN A 161 -3.70 5.41 -18.40
N ALA A 162 -3.97 4.35 -17.62
CA ALA A 162 -3.30 3.07 -17.75
C ALA A 162 -3.60 2.37 -19.09
N LYS A 163 -4.86 2.38 -19.54
CA LYS A 163 -5.24 1.87 -20.87
C LYS A 163 -4.51 2.59 -21.99
N LYS A 164 -4.51 3.94 -21.96
CA LYS A 164 -3.87 4.79 -22.98
C LYS A 164 -2.38 4.48 -23.08
N PHE A 165 -1.68 4.46 -21.94
CA PHE A 165 -0.25 4.12 -21.91
C PHE A 165 0.00 2.73 -22.52
N ILE A 166 -0.81 1.72 -22.16
CA ILE A 166 -0.70 0.37 -22.72
C ILE A 166 -0.91 0.37 -24.24
N SER A 167 -1.97 1.01 -24.75
CA SER A 167 -2.24 1.03 -26.19
C SER A 167 -1.20 1.76 -27.03
N GLU A 168 -0.53 2.77 -26.45
CA GLU A 168 0.47 3.59 -27.15
C GLU A 168 1.89 3.00 -27.07
N ASN A 169 2.22 2.23 -26.03
CA ASN A 169 3.60 1.84 -25.72
C ASN A 169 3.84 0.34 -25.52
N LEU A 170 2.80 -0.47 -25.25
CA LEU A 170 2.96 -1.85 -24.78
C LEU A 170 2.21 -2.86 -25.65
N GLN A 171 2.89 -3.39 -26.66
CA GLN A 171 2.38 -4.49 -27.47
C GLN A 171 2.19 -5.74 -26.60
N ARG A 172 1.02 -6.39 -26.71
CA ARG A 172 0.68 -7.61 -25.96
C ARG A 172 1.21 -8.90 -26.62
N PRO A 173 1.47 -9.96 -25.84
CA PRO A 173 1.46 -9.97 -24.38
C PRO A 173 2.64 -9.19 -23.78
N PHE A 174 2.45 -8.54 -22.63
CA PHE A 174 3.52 -7.79 -21.95
C PHE A 174 3.77 -8.27 -20.52
N VAL A 175 5.05 -8.24 -20.13
CA VAL A 175 5.48 -8.42 -18.74
C VAL A 175 5.52 -7.05 -18.07
N ALA A 176 4.97 -6.93 -16.88
CA ALA A 176 5.18 -5.75 -16.05
C ALA A 176 6.03 -6.08 -14.84
N VAL A 177 6.96 -5.18 -14.53
CA VAL A 177 7.99 -5.35 -13.52
C VAL A 177 7.88 -4.23 -12.49
N HIS A 178 7.98 -4.58 -11.21
CA HIS A 178 8.15 -3.60 -10.13
C HIS A 178 9.56 -3.73 -9.55
N LEU A 179 10.40 -2.72 -9.82
CA LEU A 179 11.69 -2.56 -9.17
C LEU A 179 11.51 -1.67 -7.92
N ARG A 180 12.19 -2.05 -6.84
CA ARG A 180 12.22 -1.30 -5.57
C ARG A 180 13.69 -1.26 -5.15
N ASN A 181 14.35 -0.15 -5.40
CA ASN A 181 15.81 -0.01 -5.35
C ASN A 181 16.30 1.38 -4.88
N ASP A 182 15.47 2.14 -4.16
CA ASP A 182 15.94 3.32 -3.43
C ASP A 182 16.93 2.97 -2.28
N GLY A 183 17.59 4.01 -1.75
CA GLY A 183 18.61 3.84 -0.71
C GLY A 183 18.07 3.47 0.68
N ASP A 184 16.79 3.74 0.96
CA ASP A 184 16.15 3.30 2.21
C ASP A 184 15.77 1.81 2.13
N TRP A 185 15.34 1.36 0.95
CA TRP A 185 15.00 -0.02 0.70
C TRP A 185 16.20 -0.96 0.83
N ALA A 186 17.36 -0.56 0.29
CA ALA A 186 18.61 -1.29 0.47
C ALA A 186 18.93 -1.53 1.95
N ARG A 187 18.86 -0.46 2.77
CA ARG A 187 19.05 -0.54 4.24
C ARG A 187 18.06 -1.47 4.92
N VAL A 188 16.80 -1.53 4.49
CA VAL A 188 15.83 -2.48 5.05
C VAL A 188 16.21 -3.92 4.72
N CYS A 189 16.63 -4.20 3.48
CA CYS A 189 16.99 -5.55 3.05
C CYS A 189 18.30 -6.07 3.69
N GLU A 190 19.22 -5.18 4.06
CA GLU A 190 20.43 -5.52 4.87
C GLU A 190 20.10 -6.10 6.25
N HIS A 191 18.92 -5.78 6.81
CA HIS A 191 18.50 -6.22 8.15
C HIS A 191 17.68 -7.53 8.15
N ILE A 192 17.72 -8.32 7.07
CA ILE A 192 17.02 -9.61 6.99
C ILE A 192 17.74 -10.67 7.84
N ASP A 193 17.14 -11.01 8.98
CA ASP A 193 17.54 -12.14 9.82
C ASP A 193 16.95 -13.46 9.26
N SER A 194 17.77 -14.17 8.47
CA SER A 194 17.42 -15.46 7.84
C SER A 194 17.35 -16.65 8.80
N GLU A 195 17.79 -16.48 10.05
CA GLU A 195 17.66 -17.48 11.11
C GLU A 195 16.28 -17.38 11.77
N ARG A 196 15.86 -16.16 12.14
CA ARG A 196 14.53 -15.89 12.72
C ARG A 196 13.40 -15.96 11.70
N ASN A 197 13.69 -15.71 10.42
CA ASN A 197 12.78 -15.81 9.27
C ASN A 197 11.38 -15.21 9.53
N LYS A 198 11.32 -14.01 10.12
CA LYS A 198 10.04 -13.35 10.44
C LYS A 198 9.45 -12.64 9.23
N PRO A 199 8.11 -12.50 9.14
CA PRO A 199 7.45 -11.63 8.18
C PRO A 199 8.04 -10.22 8.17
N LEU A 200 8.48 -9.78 6.99
CA LEU A 200 8.93 -8.42 6.73
C LEU A 200 8.00 -7.82 5.69
N PHE A 201 7.25 -6.79 6.09
CA PHE A 201 6.28 -6.12 5.24
C PHE A 201 5.34 -7.10 4.51
N ALA A 202 5.43 -7.24 3.18
CA ALA A 202 4.54 -8.09 2.41
C ALA A 202 5.07 -9.50 2.09
N SER A 203 6.20 -9.93 2.68
CA SER A 203 6.90 -11.19 2.32
C SER A 203 6.02 -12.46 2.36
N GLU A 204 4.99 -12.49 3.20
CA GLU A 204 4.00 -13.57 3.25
C GLU A 204 3.21 -13.74 1.93
N GLN A 205 3.20 -12.76 1.03
CA GLN A 205 2.53 -12.84 -0.28
C GLN A 205 3.16 -13.88 -1.23
N CYS A 206 4.42 -14.26 -1.00
CA CYS A 206 5.12 -15.31 -1.75
C CYS A 206 5.59 -16.46 -0.85
N LEU A 207 5.83 -16.22 0.45
CA LEU A 207 6.27 -17.25 1.41
C LEU A 207 5.14 -17.87 2.24
N GLY A 208 3.91 -17.39 2.10
CA GLY A 208 2.77 -17.81 2.91
C GLY A 208 2.77 -17.22 4.32
N GLU A 209 1.65 -17.35 5.03
CA GLU A 209 1.50 -16.90 6.43
C GLU A 209 2.55 -17.58 7.32
N GLY A 210 3.27 -16.79 8.12
CA GLY A 210 4.37 -17.28 8.95
C GLY A 210 5.59 -17.83 8.19
N HIS A 211 5.71 -17.56 6.88
CA HIS A 211 6.75 -18.07 5.98
C HIS A 211 6.78 -19.61 5.85
N HIS A 212 5.63 -20.29 5.90
CA HIS A 212 5.57 -21.75 5.83
C HIS A 212 6.03 -22.36 4.48
N LEU A 213 6.20 -21.56 3.42
CA LEU A 213 6.68 -22.02 2.10
C LEU A 213 8.21 -21.89 1.91
N GLY A 214 8.94 -21.24 2.83
CA GLY A 214 10.39 -21.07 2.67
C GLY A 214 11.02 -20.01 3.57
N LYS A 215 12.23 -19.58 3.21
CA LYS A 215 12.96 -18.50 3.91
C LYS A 215 12.97 -17.22 3.10
N LEU A 216 12.83 -16.08 3.76
CA LEU A 216 13.07 -14.78 3.15
C LEU A 216 14.58 -14.57 2.95
N THR A 217 15.00 -14.34 1.71
CA THR A 217 16.40 -14.10 1.35
C THR A 217 16.63 -12.63 0.98
N ALA A 218 17.89 -12.20 0.98
CA ALA A 218 18.28 -10.88 0.48
C ALA A 218 17.87 -10.68 -0.99
N GLU A 219 18.02 -11.70 -1.85
CA GLU A 219 17.61 -11.67 -3.26
C GLU A 219 16.12 -11.37 -3.45
N MET A 220 15.25 -11.94 -2.60
CA MET A 220 13.79 -11.68 -2.66
C MET A 220 13.40 -10.26 -2.24
N CYS A 221 14.30 -9.55 -1.54
CA CYS A 221 14.10 -8.19 -1.05
C CYS A 221 14.78 -7.15 -1.94
N LEU A 222 16.04 -7.38 -2.33
CA LEU A 222 16.86 -6.52 -3.18
C LEU A 222 17.64 -7.40 -4.16
N PRO A 223 17.04 -7.84 -5.27
CA PRO A 223 17.74 -8.62 -6.28
C PRO A 223 18.84 -7.78 -6.94
N THR A 224 19.96 -8.42 -7.28
CA THR A 224 21.05 -7.77 -8.02
C THR A 224 20.62 -7.40 -9.45
N LYS A 225 21.36 -6.48 -10.11
CA LYS A 225 21.09 -6.13 -11.52
C LYS A 225 21.04 -7.38 -12.42
N GLN A 226 21.97 -8.32 -12.26
CA GLN A 226 21.97 -9.56 -13.05
C GLN A 226 20.72 -10.41 -12.80
N GLN A 227 20.36 -10.67 -11.54
CA GLN A 227 19.14 -11.42 -11.19
C GLN A 227 17.87 -10.76 -11.72
N ILE A 228 17.82 -9.42 -11.77
CA ILE A 228 16.72 -8.68 -12.39
C ILE A 228 16.65 -8.96 -13.89
N LEU A 229 17.75 -8.81 -14.62
CA LEU A 229 17.82 -9.03 -16.07
C LEU A 229 17.48 -10.47 -16.44
N ASP A 230 18.10 -11.46 -15.79
CA ASP A 230 17.88 -12.88 -16.03
C ASP A 230 16.40 -13.27 -15.86
N GLN A 231 15.78 -12.83 -14.76
CA GLN A 231 14.39 -13.17 -14.46
C GLN A 231 13.41 -12.42 -15.37
N ILE A 232 13.72 -11.20 -15.82
CA ILE A 232 12.92 -10.50 -16.84
C ILE A 232 12.98 -11.26 -18.18
N VAL A 233 14.17 -11.65 -18.64
CA VAL A 233 14.36 -12.43 -19.87
C VAL A 233 13.60 -13.76 -19.79
N GLU A 234 13.68 -14.47 -18.65
CA GLU A 234 12.89 -15.67 -18.38
C GLU A 234 11.37 -15.38 -18.47
N GLN A 235 10.88 -14.32 -17.80
CA GLN A 235 9.44 -13.99 -17.80
C GLN A 235 8.92 -13.54 -19.18
N VAL A 236 9.79 -12.98 -20.02
CA VAL A 236 9.53 -12.63 -21.43
C VAL A 236 9.43 -13.89 -22.29
N GLY A 237 10.42 -14.79 -22.20
CA GLY A 237 10.44 -16.05 -22.94
C GLY A 237 9.25 -16.95 -22.60
N LEU A 238 8.88 -17.06 -21.32
CA LEU A 238 7.77 -17.90 -20.83
C LEU A 238 6.40 -17.56 -21.45
N ILE A 239 6.18 -16.33 -21.93
CA ILE A 239 4.89 -15.91 -22.52
C ILE A 239 5.00 -15.42 -23.96
N GLY A 240 6.20 -15.44 -24.55
CA GLY A 240 6.48 -14.83 -25.86
C GLY A 240 6.18 -13.32 -25.88
N ALA A 241 6.60 -12.60 -24.82
CA ALA A 241 6.24 -11.20 -24.64
C ALA A 241 6.70 -10.30 -25.80
N LYS A 242 5.94 -9.22 -26.04
CA LYS A 242 6.17 -8.23 -27.10
C LYS A 242 6.52 -6.83 -26.59
N SER A 243 6.49 -6.64 -25.28
CA SER A 243 7.02 -5.46 -24.59
C SER A 243 7.20 -5.75 -23.10
N VAL A 244 7.99 -4.89 -22.43
CA VAL A 244 8.11 -4.88 -20.97
C VAL A 244 7.69 -3.52 -20.42
N PHE A 245 6.95 -3.51 -19.31
CA PHE A 245 6.68 -2.31 -18.53
C PHE A 245 7.48 -2.32 -17.25
N VAL A 246 8.13 -1.20 -16.90
CA VAL A 246 8.86 -1.04 -15.63
C VAL A 246 8.27 0.11 -14.83
N ALA A 247 7.82 -0.20 -13.62
CA ALA A 247 7.58 0.76 -12.55
C ALA A 247 8.73 0.68 -11.54
N SER A 248 9.25 1.83 -11.11
CA SER A 248 10.34 1.88 -10.12
C SER A 248 10.24 3.11 -9.24
N ASP A 249 10.68 2.95 -8.00
CA ASP A 249 10.87 4.01 -7.01
C ASP A 249 12.07 4.93 -7.32
N LYS A 250 13.08 4.42 -8.05
CA LYS A 250 14.30 5.17 -8.34
C LYS A 250 14.92 4.83 -9.70
N ASP A 251 15.55 3.65 -9.82
CA ASP A 251 16.23 3.21 -11.04
C ASP A 251 15.30 2.26 -11.82
N HIS A 252 14.94 2.65 -13.04
CA HIS A 252 14.07 1.85 -13.92
C HIS A 252 14.87 0.88 -14.81
N MET A 253 16.20 0.94 -14.82
CA MET A 253 17.09 0.07 -15.58
C MET A 253 16.71 -0.11 -17.06
N ILE A 254 16.15 0.94 -17.70
CA ILE A 254 15.56 0.81 -19.04
C ILE A 254 16.60 0.42 -20.08
N ASP A 255 17.79 1.01 -20.00
CA ASP A 255 18.85 0.75 -20.99
C ASP A 255 19.44 -0.65 -20.80
N GLU A 256 19.71 -1.09 -19.56
CA GLU A 256 20.21 -2.44 -19.28
C GLU A 256 19.17 -3.53 -19.60
N ILE A 257 17.88 -3.27 -19.35
CA ILE A 257 16.80 -4.19 -19.72
C ILE A 257 16.66 -4.24 -21.25
N ASN A 258 16.75 -3.11 -21.97
CA ASN A 258 16.74 -3.10 -23.43
C ASN A 258 17.92 -3.88 -24.01
N GLU A 259 19.12 -3.74 -23.45
CA GLU A 259 20.30 -4.51 -23.85
C GLU A 259 20.06 -6.03 -23.69
N ALA A 260 19.54 -6.45 -22.54
CA ALA A 260 19.20 -7.86 -22.28
C ALA A 260 18.06 -8.40 -23.17
N LEU A 261 17.19 -7.53 -23.70
CA LEU A 261 16.06 -7.89 -24.55
C LEU A 261 16.33 -7.76 -26.06
N MET A 262 17.50 -7.27 -26.48
CA MET A 262 17.88 -7.21 -27.90
C MET A 262 17.67 -8.53 -28.65
N PRO A 263 17.99 -9.73 -28.11
CA PRO A 263 17.76 -11.01 -28.81
C PRO A 263 16.28 -11.35 -29.08
N TYR A 264 15.35 -10.64 -28.45
CA TYR A 264 13.89 -10.81 -28.62
C TYR A 264 13.26 -9.75 -29.51
N GLU A 265 14.02 -8.72 -29.93
CA GLU A 265 13.54 -7.56 -30.69
C GLU A 265 12.36 -6.81 -30.00
N ILE A 266 12.43 -6.66 -28.67
CA ILE A 266 11.43 -5.94 -27.86
C ILE A 266 12.10 -4.93 -26.92
N GLU A 267 11.32 -3.93 -26.48
CA GLU A 267 11.81 -2.87 -25.60
C GLU A 267 11.01 -2.80 -24.28
N ALA A 268 11.70 -2.31 -23.24
CA ALA A 268 11.14 -1.88 -21.98
C ALA A 268 10.65 -0.42 -22.04
N ARG A 269 9.52 -0.15 -21.38
CA ARG A 269 8.88 1.16 -21.29
C ARG A 269 8.59 1.52 -19.84
N ARG A 270 8.71 2.81 -19.53
CA ARG A 270 8.34 3.42 -18.25
C ARG A 270 7.43 4.62 -18.46
N GLN A 271 6.78 5.06 -17.38
CA GLN A 271 6.17 6.38 -17.34
C GLN A 271 7.22 7.47 -17.07
N THR A 272 7.02 8.65 -17.68
CA THR A 272 7.87 9.84 -17.51
C THR A 272 7.00 11.10 -17.36
N PRO A 273 6.89 11.70 -16.16
CA PRO A 273 7.30 11.15 -14.87
C PRO A 273 6.51 9.88 -14.50
N ASP A 274 7.02 9.09 -13.54
CA ASP A 274 6.32 7.90 -13.05
C ASP A 274 5.17 8.31 -12.11
N ASP A 275 3.92 8.00 -12.49
CA ASP A 275 2.74 8.18 -11.63
C ASP A 275 2.41 6.83 -10.99
N LEU A 276 2.73 6.72 -9.70
CA LEU A 276 2.64 5.46 -8.94
C LEU A 276 1.26 4.77 -9.04
N TYR A 277 0.17 5.52 -9.12
CA TYR A 277 -1.19 4.97 -9.20
C TYR A 277 -1.50 4.40 -10.59
N THR A 278 -1.07 5.10 -11.64
CA THR A 278 -1.17 4.62 -13.03
C THR A 278 -0.25 3.41 -13.23
N SER A 279 0.96 3.44 -12.69
CA SER A 279 1.89 2.30 -12.69
C SER A 279 1.28 1.05 -12.02
N LEU A 280 0.67 1.17 -10.84
CA LEU A 280 -0.09 0.08 -10.22
C LEU A 280 -1.20 -0.47 -11.14
N ALA A 281 -1.98 0.42 -11.76
CA ALA A 281 -3.07 0.04 -12.67
C ALA A 281 -2.59 -0.58 -14.00
N ILE A 282 -1.39 -0.23 -14.50
CA ILE A 282 -0.75 -0.89 -15.64
C ILE A 282 -0.29 -2.29 -15.24
N MET A 283 0.37 -2.45 -14.09
CA MET A 283 0.82 -3.76 -13.60
C MET A 283 -0.35 -4.72 -13.31
N GLY A 284 -1.47 -4.22 -12.79
CA GLY A 284 -2.73 -4.99 -12.66
C GLY A 284 -3.33 -5.44 -14.01
N ARG A 285 -2.95 -4.77 -15.11
CA ARG A 285 -3.39 -5.05 -16.49
C ARG A 285 -2.41 -5.85 -17.34
N ALA A 286 -1.20 -6.10 -16.86
CA ALA A 286 -0.19 -6.91 -17.55
C ALA A 286 -0.63 -8.35 -17.79
N ASP A 287 -0.08 -8.99 -18.81
CA ASP A 287 -0.33 -10.41 -19.07
C ASP A 287 0.41 -11.26 -18.03
N ARG A 288 1.65 -10.87 -17.68
CA ARG A 288 2.40 -11.39 -16.52
C ARG A 288 2.95 -10.24 -15.67
N PHE A 289 3.00 -10.44 -14.35
CA PHE A 289 3.60 -9.49 -13.40
C PHE A 289 4.79 -10.14 -12.69
N LEU A 290 5.89 -9.41 -12.56
CA LEU A 290 7.09 -9.77 -11.79
C LEU A 290 7.30 -8.70 -10.70
N GLY A 291 7.01 -9.05 -9.45
CA GLY A 291 7.05 -8.13 -8.32
C GLY A 291 8.25 -8.33 -7.39
N ASN A 292 8.48 -7.33 -6.55
CA ASN A 292 9.28 -7.50 -5.33
C ASN A 292 8.42 -8.12 -4.20
N CYS A 293 8.81 -9.24 -3.59
CA CYS A 293 7.96 -9.93 -2.62
C CYS A 293 7.84 -9.20 -1.26
N VAL A 294 8.85 -8.47 -0.82
CA VAL A 294 8.80 -7.75 0.46
C VAL A 294 7.96 -6.48 0.33
N SER A 295 7.88 -5.87 -0.85
CA SER A 295 7.16 -4.61 -1.05
C SER A 295 5.63 -4.73 -0.95
N THR A 296 5.04 -3.90 -0.08
CA THR A 296 3.57 -3.71 0.03
C THR A 296 2.96 -3.08 -1.22
N PHE A 297 3.77 -2.39 -2.04
CA PHE A 297 3.36 -1.83 -3.32
C PHE A 297 3.12 -2.93 -4.36
N SER A 298 4.05 -3.90 -4.49
CA SER A 298 3.82 -5.13 -5.27
C SER A 298 2.58 -5.88 -4.77
N HIS A 299 2.33 -5.87 -3.47
CA HIS A 299 1.20 -6.59 -2.86
C HIS A 299 -0.16 -6.00 -3.25
N ILE A 300 -0.24 -4.70 -3.57
CA ILE A 300 -1.44 -4.12 -4.18
C ILE A 300 -1.71 -4.78 -5.54
N VAL A 301 -0.68 -4.88 -6.39
CA VAL A 301 -0.77 -5.51 -7.72
C VAL A 301 -1.13 -6.98 -7.60
N LYS A 302 -0.43 -7.74 -6.73
CA LYS A 302 -0.69 -9.18 -6.51
C LYS A 302 -2.15 -9.42 -6.15
N ARG A 303 -2.68 -8.72 -5.15
CA ARG A 303 -4.08 -8.87 -4.72
C ARG A 303 -5.09 -8.40 -5.77
N GLU A 304 -4.77 -7.38 -6.58
CA GLU A 304 -5.64 -6.99 -7.70
C GLU A 304 -5.70 -8.11 -8.74
N ARG A 305 -4.53 -8.67 -9.11
CA ARG A 305 -4.40 -9.76 -10.07
C ARG A 305 -5.07 -11.05 -9.58
N ASP A 306 -5.04 -11.32 -8.27
CA ASP A 306 -5.67 -12.49 -7.66
C ASP A 306 -7.20 -12.39 -7.55
N HIS A 307 -7.74 -11.18 -7.38
CA HIS A 307 -9.12 -11.02 -6.86
C HIS A 307 -10.03 -10.08 -7.66
N SER A 308 -9.52 -9.27 -8.60
CA SER A 308 -10.35 -8.33 -9.37
C SER A 308 -11.24 -9.01 -10.44
N SER A 309 -10.87 -10.21 -10.86
CA SER A 309 -11.56 -11.07 -11.83
C SER A 309 -11.87 -12.45 -11.25
N GLN A 310 -12.72 -13.23 -11.92
CA GLN A 310 -13.03 -14.63 -11.53
C GLN A 310 -11.81 -15.55 -11.66
N ILE A 311 -10.95 -15.29 -12.64
CA ILE A 311 -9.69 -16.00 -12.86
C ILE A 311 -8.56 -15.08 -12.39
N ALA A 312 -7.66 -15.61 -11.55
CA ALA A 312 -6.47 -14.92 -11.09
C ALA A 312 -5.44 -14.79 -12.23
N LYS A 313 -4.79 -13.64 -12.35
CA LYS A 313 -3.78 -13.40 -13.39
C LYS A 313 -2.37 -13.83 -12.94
N PRO A 314 -1.56 -14.46 -13.81
CA PRO A 314 -0.22 -14.94 -13.44
C PRO A 314 0.67 -13.86 -12.84
N SER A 315 1.30 -14.16 -11.71
CA SER A 315 2.22 -13.26 -11.01
C SER A 315 3.39 -14.07 -10.45
N ALA A 316 4.59 -13.53 -10.58
CA ALA A 316 5.84 -14.07 -10.06
C ALA A 316 6.53 -13.00 -9.19
N PHE A 317 7.58 -13.41 -8.47
CA PHE A 317 8.39 -12.50 -7.66
C PHE A 317 9.88 -12.77 -7.86
N PHE A 318 10.70 -11.72 -7.81
CA PHE A 318 12.15 -11.86 -7.88
C PHE A 318 12.68 -12.77 -6.76
N GLY A 319 13.59 -13.67 -7.10
CA GLY A 319 14.21 -14.64 -6.18
C GLY A 319 13.27 -15.73 -5.67
N VAL A 320 12.05 -15.83 -6.20
CA VAL A 320 11.07 -16.86 -5.82
C VAL A 320 10.96 -17.91 -6.92
N HIS A 321 11.80 -18.93 -6.83
CA HIS A 321 11.75 -20.04 -7.75
C HIS A 321 10.62 -21.01 -7.37
N VAL A 322 9.81 -21.40 -8.34
CA VAL A 322 8.85 -22.49 -8.14
C VAL A 322 9.65 -23.77 -7.91
N ALA A 323 9.45 -24.41 -6.77
CA ALA A 323 10.04 -25.72 -6.52
C ALA A 323 9.65 -26.67 -7.66
N LYS A 324 10.65 -27.11 -8.44
CA LYS A 324 10.45 -28.21 -9.39
C LYS A 324 9.91 -29.38 -8.58
N LYS A 325 8.66 -29.78 -8.81
CA LYS A 325 8.20 -31.08 -8.33
C LYS A 325 9.15 -32.09 -8.96
N HIS A 326 9.95 -32.75 -8.12
CA HIS A 326 10.61 -33.99 -8.51
C HIS A 326 9.48 -34.98 -8.79
N ILE A 327 9.14 -35.10 -10.07
CA ILE A 327 8.50 -36.30 -10.59
C ILE A 327 9.66 -37.27 -10.73
N GLU A 328 9.87 -38.08 -9.68
CA GLU A 328 10.61 -39.32 -9.83
C GLU A 328 9.84 -40.17 -10.85
N LEU A 329 10.52 -40.55 -11.93
CA LEU A 329 10.06 -41.46 -12.98
C LEU A 329 10.65 -42.84 -12.74
#